data_AF-X1VI61-F1
#
_entry.id   AF-X1VI61-F1
#
_cell.length_a   1.000
_cell.length_b   1.000
_cell.length_c   1.000
_cell.angle_alpha   90.00
_cell.angle_beta   90.00
_cell.angle_gamma   90.00
#
_symmetry.space_group_name_H-M   'P 1'
#
loop_
_entity.id
_entity.type
_entity.pdbx_description
1 polymer ?
#
loop_
_entity_poly.entity_id
_entity_poly.type
_entity_poly.pdbx_seq_one_letter_code
_entity_poly.pdbx_strand_id
1 'polypeptide(L)'
;MAFTVWEILEKKSGADNPVQSALEELIRYHDIDYERLWNTFNRTDMKILIGMSFSDKSPLSEDFSRQFDPGATSTVYSSIKKLMQKGYVVRTEKGYEIDDPFFRRWIRERRLR
;
A
#
# COMPACT_ATOMS: atom_id res chain seq x y z
N MET A 1 6.03 11.62 -14.25
CA MET A 1 5.15 10.47 -14.58
C MET A 1 4.89 10.37 -16.08
N ALA A 2 4.38 11.40 -16.78
CA ALA A 2 4.18 11.34 -18.24
C ALA A 2 5.48 11.11 -19.05
N PHE A 3 6.60 11.71 -18.64
CA PHE A 3 7.89 11.58 -19.33
C PHE A 3 8.49 10.16 -19.27
N THR A 4 8.38 9.49 -18.11
CA THR A 4 8.90 8.12 -17.91
C THR A 4 8.15 7.10 -18.76
N VAL A 5 6.84 7.29 -18.95
CA VAL A 5 6.02 6.45 -19.83
C VAL A 5 6.43 6.65 -21.30
N TRP A 6 6.71 7.88 -21.70
CA TRP A 6 7.14 8.21 -23.06
C TRP A 6 8.52 7.60 -23.40
N GLU A 7 9.49 7.68 -22.49
CA GLU A 7 10.84 7.13 -22.70
C GLU A 7 10.85 5.58 -22.82
N ILE A 8 9.97 4.92 -22.06
CA ILE A 8 9.80 3.46 -22.12
C ILE A 8 9.14 3.02 -23.43
N LEU A 9 8.16 3.79 -23.92
CA LEU A 9 7.52 3.54 -25.22
C LEU A 9 8.48 3.74 -26.39
N GLU A 10 9.38 4.74 -26.31
CA GLU A 10 10.38 5.02 -27.34
C GLU A 10 11.49 3.94 -27.40
N LYS A 11 11.93 3.41 -26.24
CA LYS A 11 13.02 2.41 -26.17
C LYS A 11 12.58 0.96 -26.36
N LYS A 12 11.31 0.61 -26.17
CA LYS A 12 10.80 -0.78 -26.25
C LYS A 12 9.71 -0.95 -27.30
N SER A 13 10.10 -0.89 -28.57
CA SER A 13 9.31 -1.42 -29.68
C SER A 13 9.22 -2.96 -29.56
N GLY A 14 8.33 -3.47 -28.71
CA GLY A 14 8.07 -4.92 -28.58
C GLY A 14 7.71 -5.46 -27.19
N ALA A 15 7.42 -4.61 -26.18
CA ALA A 15 6.97 -5.11 -24.87
C ALA A 15 5.45 -5.33 -24.84
N ASP A 16 5.00 -6.54 -24.51
CA ASP A 16 3.59 -6.95 -24.45
C ASP A 16 2.73 -6.13 -23.45
N ASN A 17 3.36 -5.39 -22.53
CA ASN A 17 2.66 -4.43 -21.65
C ASN A 17 3.62 -3.35 -21.10
N PRO A 18 3.78 -2.22 -21.81
CA PRO A 18 4.72 -1.16 -21.42
C PRO A 18 4.33 -0.47 -20.11
N VAL A 19 3.03 -0.40 -19.80
CA VAL A 19 2.51 0.21 -18.56
C VAL A 19 2.90 -0.61 -17.34
N GLN A 20 2.72 -1.93 -17.39
CA GLN A 20 3.13 -2.82 -16.31
C GLN A 20 4.64 -2.78 -16.08
N SER A 21 5.43 -2.73 -17.16
CA SER A 21 6.89 -2.62 -17.07
C SER A 21 7.32 -1.32 -16.38
N ALA A 22 6.70 -0.19 -16.75
CA ALA A 22 6.96 1.11 -16.12
C ALA A 22 6.58 1.13 -14.64
N LEU A 23 5.48 0.44 -14.28
CA LEU A 23 5.00 0.34 -12.92
C LEU A 23 5.97 -0.45 -12.02
N GLU A 24 6.48 -1.58 -12.50
CA GLU A 24 7.49 -2.38 -11.79
C GLU A 24 8.83 -1.66 -11.64
N GLU A 25 9.19 -0.82 -12.61
CA GLU A 25 10.39 0.00 -12.54
C GLU A 25 10.24 1.14 -11.52
N LEU A 26 9.08 1.78 -11.48
CA LEU A 26 8.76 2.83 -10.50
C LEU A 26 8.77 2.28 -9.06
N ILE A 27 8.13 1.13 -8.83
CA ILE A 27 8.14 0.47 -7.51
C ILE A 27 9.56 0.10 -7.11
N ARG A 28 10.39 -0.40 -8.04
CA ARG A 28 11.81 -0.68 -7.79
C ARG A 28 12.61 0.58 -7.46
N TYR A 29 12.33 1.69 -8.14
CA TYR A 29 13.01 2.96 -7.89
C TYR A 29 12.73 3.47 -6.47
N HIS A 30 11.49 3.34 -6.00
CA HIS A 30 11.08 3.75 -4.64
C HIS A 30 11.29 2.69 -3.56
N ASP A 31 11.90 1.55 -3.90
CA ASP A 31 12.01 0.41 -3.00
C ASP A 31 12.73 0.74 -1.69
N ILE A 32 13.85 1.47 -1.77
CA ILE A 32 14.62 1.89 -0.60
C ILE A 32 13.81 2.85 0.28
N ASP A 33 13.07 3.77 -0.33
CA ASP A 33 12.27 4.75 0.39
C ASP A 33 11.07 4.09 1.08
N TYR A 34 10.40 3.16 0.40
CA TYR A 34 9.31 2.38 0.97
C TYR A 34 9.79 1.43 2.07
N GLU A 35 10.97 0.82 1.94
CA GLU A 35 11.53 -0.02 3.01
C GLU A 35 11.91 0.84 4.23
N ARG A 36 12.48 2.03 4.02
CA ARG A 36 12.72 3.00 5.12
C ARG A 36 11.43 3.41 5.80
N LEU A 37 10.42 3.80 5.03
CA LEU A 37 9.10 4.14 5.53
C LEU A 37 8.49 2.97 6.31
N TRP A 38 8.55 1.76 5.74
CA TRP A 38 8.03 0.55 6.35
C TRP A 38 8.64 0.33 7.74
N ASN A 39 9.95 0.51 7.87
CA ASN A 39 10.66 0.36 9.15
C ASN A 39 10.31 1.41 10.21
N THR A 40 9.58 2.48 9.85
CA THR A 40 9.07 3.45 10.84
C THR A 40 7.77 3.01 11.52
N PHE A 41 7.07 2.02 10.96
CA PHE A 41 5.80 1.54 11.49
C PHE A 41 6.00 0.56 12.64
N ASN A 42 5.08 0.58 13.61
CA ASN A 42 5.05 -0.46 14.63
C ASN A 42 4.38 -1.73 14.08
N ARG A 43 4.49 -2.85 14.81
CA ARG A 43 3.92 -4.15 14.38
C ARG A 43 2.41 -4.09 14.11
N THR A 44 1.66 -3.29 14.88
CA THR A 44 0.22 -3.16 14.70
C THR A 44 -0.11 -2.38 13.43
N ASP A 45 0.53 -1.25 13.20
CA ASP A 45 0.41 -0.46 11.97
C ASP A 45 0.73 -1.32 10.74
N MET A 46 1.83 -2.09 10.81
CA MET A 46 2.23 -3.00 9.74
C MET A 46 1.16 -4.05 9.43
N LYS A 47 0.59 -4.71 10.46
CA LYS A 47 -0.48 -5.70 10.29
C LYS A 47 -1.72 -5.08 9.64
N ILE A 48 -2.11 -3.88 10.08
CA ILE A 48 -3.26 -3.15 9.55
C ILE A 48 -3.02 -2.80 8.08
N LEU A 49 -1.86 -2.23 7.75
CA LEU A 49 -1.50 -1.86 6.37
C LEU A 49 -1.44 -3.08 5.44
N ILE A 50 -0.93 -4.22 5.92
CA ILE A 50 -0.98 -5.48 5.18
C ILE A 50 -2.43 -5.88 4.92
N GLY A 51 -3.27 -5.93 5.96
CA GLY A 51 -4.69 -6.30 5.78
C GLY A 51 -5.42 -5.39 4.80
N MET A 52 -5.23 -4.06 4.92
CA MET A 52 -5.81 -3.06 4.00
C MET A 52 -5.25 -3.19 2.58
N SER A 53 -4.00 -3.63 2.45
CA SER A 53 -3.44 -3.89 1.14
C SER A 53 -4.20 -5.04 0.47
N PHE A 54 -4.53 -6.13 1.16
CA PHE A 54 -5.16 -7.32 0.58
C PHE A 54 -6.70 -7.35 0.61
N SER A 55 -7.34 -6.42 1.33
CA SER A 55 -8.78 -6.39 1.51
C SER A 55 -9.32 -4.97 1.41
N ASP A 56 -10.47 -4.82 0.75
CA ASP A 56 -11.21 -3.55 0.72
C ASP A 56 -12.20 -3.44 1.90
N LYS A 57 -12.18 -4.40 2.82
CA LYS A 57 -12.98 -4.33 4.05
C LYS A 57 -12.43 -3.26 4.98
N SER A 58 -13.34 -2.60 5.69
CA SER A 58 -12.95 -1.62 6.71
C SER A 58 -12.05 -2.27 7.76
N PRO A 59 -10.90 -1.66 8.12
CA PRO A 59 -10.02 -2.15 9.18
C PRO A 59 -10.69 -2.18 10.56
N LEU A 60 -11.82 -1.48 10.72
CA LEU A 60 -12.62 -1.46 11.95
C LEU A 60 -13.76 -2.50 11.95
N SER A 61 -13.93 -3.26 10.86
CA SER A 61 -14.96 -4.29 10.77
C SER A 61 -14.55 -5.57 11.50
N GLU A 62 -15.53 -6.30 12.01
CA GLU A 62 -15.29 -7.60 12.65
C GLU A 62 -14.68 -8.60 11.65
N ASP A 63 -15.14 -8.58 10.40
CA ASP A 63 -14.60 -9.39 9.32
C ASP A 63 -13.10 -9.20 9.11
N PHE A 64 -12.62 -7.96 9.14
CA PHE A 64 -11.21 -7.64 9.02
C PHE A 64 -10.42 -8.18 10.21
N SER A 65 -10.95 -8.00 11.41
CA SER A 65 -10.33 -8.52 12.64
C SER A 65 -10.22 -10.04 12.62
N ARG A 66 -11.25 -10.76 12.16
CA ARG A 66 -11.23 -12.22 12.02
C ARG A 66 -10.21 -12.69 10.97
N GLN A 67 -10.05 -11.94 9.88
CA GLN A 67 -9.17 -12.34 8.78
C GLN A 67 -7.69 -12.06 9.05
N PHE A 68 -7.36 -10.93 9.68
CA PHE A 68 -5.98 -10.44 9.78
C PHE A 68 -5.44 -10.36 11.22
N ASP A 69 -6.29 -10.55 12.23
CA ASP A 69 -5.96 -10.44 13.67
C ASP A 69 -4.97 -9.29 13.99
N PRO A 70 -5.35 -8.03 13.69
CA PRO A 70 -4.50 -6.86 13.91
C PRO A 70 -4.35 -6.51 15.40
N GLY A 71 -5.16 -7.09 16.28
CA GLY A 71 -5.24 -6.81 17.71
C GLY A 71 -6.60 -6.22 18.12
N ALA A 72 -6.66 -5.68 19.34
CA ALA A 72 -7.90 -5.12 19.89
C ALA A 72 -8.44 -3.93 19.06
N THR A 73 -9.76 -3.84 18.92
CA THR A 73 -10.44 -2.81 18.11
C THR A 73 -10.04 -1.38 18.49
N SER A 74 -9.86 -1.09 19.78
CA SER A 74 -9.41 0.22 20.28
C SER A 74 -7.98 0.57 19.82
N THR A 75 -7.09 -0.43 19.76
CA THR A 75 -5.72 -0.29 19.24
C THR A 75 -5.74 -0.09 17.73
N VAL A 76 -6.60 -0.80 17.00
CA VAL A 76 -6.76 -0.61 15.55
C VAL A 76 -7.28 0.79 15.24
N TYR A 77 -8.30 1.25 15.96
CA TYR A 77 -8.87 2.59 15.80
C TYR A 77 -7.84 3.70 16.03
N SER A 78 -7.08 3.63 17.13
CA SER A 78 -6.03 4.61 17.42
C SER A 78 -4.90 4.58 16.39
N SER A 79 -4.54 3.39 15.90
CA SER A 79 -3.53 3.22 14.85
C SER A 79 -3.99 3.82 13.52
N ILE A 80 -5.23 3.53 13.08
CA ILE A 80 -5.82 4.14 11.88
C ILE A 80 -5.86 5.66 12.00
N LYS A 81 -6.31 6.21 13.13
CA LYS A 81 -6.34 7.66 13.34
C LYS A 81 -4.95 8.30 13.20
N LYS A 82 -3.92 7.66 13.78
CA LYS A 82 -2.53 8.10 13.65
C LYS A 82 -2.00 7.99 12.22
N LEU A 83 -2.31 6.91 11.51
CA LEU A 83 -1.91 6.72 10.11
C LEU A 83 -2.57 7.77 9.20
N MET A 84 -3.82 8.13 9.47
CA MET A 84 -4.52 9.21 8.77
C MET A 84 -3.90 10.57 9.05
N GLN A 85 -3.58 10.88 10.30
CA GLN A 85 -2.91 12.14 10.66
C GLN A 85 -1.55 12.31 9.97
N LYS A 86 -0.86 11.20 9.72
CA LYS A 86 0.43 11.19 9.00
C LYS A 86 0.27 11.11 7.48
N GLY A 87 -0.96 11.02 6.95
CA GLY A 87 -1.23 10.96 5.52
C GLY A 87 -1.01 9.61 4.86
N TYR A 88 -0.84 8.52 5.61
CA TYR A 88 -0.65 7.19 5.02
C TYR A 88 -1.97 6.49 4.68
N VAL A 89 -3.04 6.88 5.35
CA VAL A 89 -4.39 6.34 5.16
C VAL A 89 -5.35 7.50 4.96
N VAL A 90 -6.27 7.36 4.02
CA VAL A 90 -7.35 8.32 3.76
C VAL A 90 -8.70 7.67 4.01
N ARG A 91 -9.68 8.48 4.39
CA ARG A 91 -11.07 8.05 4.51
C ARG A 91 -11.81 8.42 3.23
N THR A 92 -12.35 7.40 2.56
CA THR A 92 -13.17 7.54 1.36
C THR A 92 -14.63 7.23 1.69
N GLU A 93 -15.54 7.44 0.75
CA GLU A 93 -16.95 7.03 0.90
C GLU A 93 -17.09 5.51 1.10
N LYS A 94 -16.14 4.73 0.57
CA LYS A 94 -16.11 3.26 0.65
C LYS A 94 -15.43 2.74 1.90
N GLY A 95 -14.74 3.58 2.68
CA GLY A 95 -14.10 3.18 3.93
C GLY A 95 -12.74 3.84 4.13
N TYR A 96 -11.71 3.02 4.35
CA TYR A 96 -10.34 3.46 4.58
C TYR A 96 -9.43 2.87 3.52
N GLU A 97 -8.58 3.71 2.93
CA GLU A 97 -7.67 3.33 1.85
C GLU A 97 -6.26 3.82 2.14
N ILE A 98 -5.25 3.09 1.67
CA ILE A 98 -3.86 3.56 1.71
C ILE A 98 -3.73 4.67 0.66
N ASP A 99 -3.18 5.81 1.07
CA ASP A 99 -3.13 7.02 0.23
C ASP A 99 -2.31 6.80 -1.05
N ASP A 100 -1.12 6.21 -0.92
CA ASP A 100 -0.24 5.89 -2.04
C ASP A 100 -0.57 4.50 -2.63
N PRO A 101 -1.13 4.41 -3.86
CA PRO A 101 -1.44 3.14 -4.50
C PRO A 101 -0.19 2.33 -4.87
N PHE A 102 0.95 2.97 -5.11
CA PHE A 102 2.22 2.28 -5.35
C PHE A 102 2.76 1.66 -4.05
N PHE A 103 2.62 2.37 -2.93
CA PHE A 103 2.95 1.80 -1.62
C PHE A 103 2.05 0.63 -1.26
N ARG A 104 0.73 0.73 -1.50
CA ARG A 104 -0.22 -0.40 -1.35
C ARG A 104 0.25 -1.61 -2.16
N ARG A 105 0.66 -1.39 -3.40
CA ARG A 105 1.14 -2.45 -4.29
C ARG A 105 2.47 -3.03 -3.84
N TRP A 106 3.41 -2.19 -3.41
CA TRP A 106 4.70 -2.63 -2.85
C TRP A 106 4.51 -3.52 -1.62
N ILE A 107 3.58 -3.19 -0.71
CA ILE A 107 3.23 -4.05 0.43
C ILE A 107 2.75 -5.42 -0.06
N ARG A 108 1.85 -5.47 -1.06
CA ARG A 108 1.36 -6.74 -1.61
C ARG A 108 2.52 -7.58 -2.16
N GLU A 109 3.39 -6.99 -2.97
CA GLU A 109 4.51 -7.71 -3.61
C GLU A 109 5.54 -8.22 -2.59
N ARG A 110 5.82 -7.45 -1.54
CA ARG A 110 6.87 -7.79 -0.56
C ARG A 110 6.42 -8.56 0.67
N ARG A 111 5.12 -8.56 0.96
CA ARG A 111 4.54 -9.16 2.17
C ARG A 111 3.51 -10.24 1.85
N LEU A 112 3.39 -10.63 0.58
CA LEU A 112 2.79 -11.89 0.18
C LEU A 112 3.50 -13.02 0.93
N ARG A 113 2.75 -13.74 1.77
CA ARG A 113 3.16 -15.02 2.36
C ARG A 113 2.31 -16.12 1.76
#